data_AF-A0A9D3RHN7-F1
#
_entry.id   AF-A0A9D3RHN7-F1
#
_cell.length_a   1.000
_cell.length_b   1.000
_cell.length_c   1.000
_cell.angle_alpha   90.00
_cell.angle_beta   90.00
_cell.angle_gamma   90.00
#
_symmetry.space_group_name_H-M   'P 1'
#
loop_
_entity.id
_entity.type
_entity.pdbx_description
1 polymer ?
#
loop_
_entity_poly.entity_id
_entity_poly.type
_entity_poly.pdbx_seq_one_letter_code
_entity_poly.pdbx_strand_id
1 'polypeptide(L)'
;MEFEADIPVKDYFKTMADMMIFCASLAVSLAFWVVSLAASSYHGTLRPVSPWRCLFSVLVPLILTIRATRNKSLDRSGAMGGMLVGFTLSMANLSFFSALLAFFVTTYKLARWKAEVSKQTDAEYKGSRMGLLQVFCIGGIPTELALFYMIETGPREAPLDFVGQYTATWICLSLLGALACSAGNAWASEVGPVLSATPPRLITSWKEVPVGTHGGVTPVGLAASFLGGMTLGVAYFVSQLLFASDLNLAAPQWPVVMYGGVAGLTGSLLRSYLGARAQYSGYDVKTGEVVSYESRTTKRISGKPILEDNSASLFSAILIAWLLPGMAWGFWPEL
;
A
#
# COMPACT_ATOMS: atom_id res chain seq x y z
N MET A 1 -25.81 -30.05 -22.87
CA MET A 1 -24.79 -29.37 -23.71
C MET A 1 -25.08 -27.86 -23.67
N GLU A 2 -24.95 -27.24 -22.50
CA GLU A 2 -25.31 -25.82 -22.28
C GLU A 2 -24.17 -25.01 -21.63
N PHE A 3 -22.93 -25.55 -21.62
CA PHE A 3 -21.82 -24.95 -20.88
C PHE A 3 -20.81 -24.16 -21.73
N GLU A 4 -20.99 -24.08 -23.05
CA GLU A 4 -20.01 -23.44 -23.97
C GLU A 4 -20.44 -22.06 -24.51
N ALA A 5 -21.72 -21.66 -24.39
CA ALA A 5 -22.20 -20.39 -24.94
C ALA A 5 -21.99 -19.17 -24.02
N ASP A 6 -21.91 -19.36 -22.70
CA ASP A 6 -21.74 -18.26 -21.73
C ASP A 6 -20.31 -17.75 -21.58
N ILE A 7 -19.31 -18.55 -22.00
CA ILE A 7 -17.90 -18.23 -21.89
C ILE A 7 -17.49 -17.10 -22.86
N PRO A 8 -17.83 -17.12 -24.17
CA PRO A 8 -17.44 -16.05 -25.09
C PRO A 8 -18.14 -14.71 -24.78
N VAL A 9 -19.41 -14.74 -24.38
CA VAL A 9 -20.17 -13.51 -24.05
C VAL A 9 -19.58 -12.82 -22.82
N LYS A 10 -19.23 -13.60 -21.79
CA LYS A 10 -18.62 -13.09 -20.56
C LYS A 10 -17.21 -12.53 -20.78
N ASP A 11 -16.44 -13.09 -21.72
CA ASP A 11 -15.15 -12.54 -22.11
C ASP A 11 -15.27 -11.30 -23.03
N TYR A 12 -16.31 -11.19 -23.86
CA TYR A 12 -16.61 -9.97 -24.62
C TYR A 12 -16.97 -8.79 -23.72
N PHE A 13 -17.91 -8.98 -22.79
CA PHE A 13 -18.26 -7.95 -21.80
C PHE A 13 -17.07 -7.51 -20.95
N LYS A 14 -16.14 -8.44 -20.68
CA LYS A 14 -14.90 -8.19 -19.95
C LYS A 14 -13.92 -7.33 -20.76
N THR A 15 -13.65 -7.69 -22.01
CA THR A 15 -12.78 -6.89 -22.89
C THR A 15 -13.36 -5.48 -23.10
N MET A 16 -14.68 -5.37 -23.18
CA MET A 16 -15.39 -4.10 -23.30
C MET A 16 -15.29 -3.24 -22.03
N ALA A 17 -15.42 -3.83 -20.84
CA ALA A 17 -15.23 -3.14 -19.57
C ALA A 17 -13.80 -2.59 -19.40
N ASP A 18 -12.79 -3.40 -19.70
CA ASP A 18 -11.38 -2.99 -19.65
C ASP A 18 -11.10 -1.84 -20.65
N MET A 19 -11.68 -1.90 -21.85
CA MET A 19 -11.62 -0.80 -22.84
C MET A 19 -12.32 0.47 -22.34
N MET A 20 -13.51 0.37 -21.75
CA MET A 20 -14.23 1.53 -21.21
C MET A 20 -13.42 2.22 -20.10
N ILE A 21 -12.78 1.45 -19.22
CA ILE A 21 -11.93 1.98 -18.16
C ILE A 21 -10.70 2.66 -18.75
N PHE A 22 -10.05 2.04 -19.75
CA PHE A 22 -8.92 2.66 -20.45
C PHE A 22 -9.32 3.99 -21.08
N CYS A 23 -10.42 4.04 -21.83
CA CYS A 23 -10.94 5.26 -22.44
C CYS A 23 -11.30 6.33 -21.39
N ALA A 24 -11.93 5.94 -20.27
CA ALA A 24 -12.27 6.87 -19.19
C ALA A 24 -11.01 7.43 -18.51
N SER A 25 -10.00 6.59 -18.23
CA SER A 25 -8.73 7.04 -17.65
C SER A 25 -7.97 7.97 -18.60
N LEU A 26 -8.03 7.70 -19.89
CA LEU A 26 -7.40 8.53 -20.92
C LEU A 26 -8.13 9.87 -21.06
N ALA A 27 -9.47 9.88 -21.00
CA ALA A 27 -10.26 11.11 -20.98
C ALA A 27 -10.01 11.96 -19.74
N VAL A 28 -9.94 11.36 -18.54
CA VAL A 28 -9.59 12.06 -17.29
C VAL A 28 -8.17 12.62 -17.36
N SER A 29 -7.21 11.84 -17.86
CA SER A 29 -5.82 12.27 -18.05
C SER A 29 -5.72 13.47 -18.99
N LEU A 30 -6.42 13.45 -20.12
CA LEU A 30 -6.47 14.55 -21.07
C LEU A 30 -7.16 15.78 -20.50
N ALA A 31 -8.28 15.62 -19.78
CA ALA A 31 -8.97 16.73 -19.12
C ALA A 31 -8.05 17.38 -18.08
N PHE A 32 -7.35 16.58 -17.28
CA PHE A 32 -6.40 17.07 -16.29
C PHE A 32 -5.22 17.80 -16.94
N TRP A 33 -4.72 17.30 -18.06
CA TRP A 33 -3.68 17.96 -18.84
C TRP A 33 -4.13 19.32 -19.37
N VAL A 34 -5.34 19.39 -19.93
CA VAL A 34 -5.93 20.65 -20.43
C VAL A 34 -6.15 21.65 -19.30
N VAL A 35 -6.65 21.22 -18.15
CA VAL A 35 -6.80 22.06 -16.96
C VAL A 35 -5.44 22.54 -16.44
N SER A 36 -4.43 21.67 -16.41
CA SER A 36 -3.07 22.05 -16.02
C SER A 36 -2.45 23.08 -16.97
N LEU A 37 -2.68 22.96 -18.28
CA LEU A 37 -2.28 23.97 -19.26
C LEU A 37 -3.02 25.29 -19.06
N ALA A 38 -4.33 25.25 -18.81
CA ALA A 38 -5.14 26.44 -18.56
C ALA A 38 -4.71 27.15 -17.26
N ALA A 39 -4.48 26.39 -16.19
CA ALA A 39 -4.00 26.90 -14.90
C ALA A 39 -2.57 27.46 -15.00
N SER A 40 -1.70 26.82 -15.80
CA SER A 40 -0.36 27.35 -16.12
C SER A 40 -0.43 28.69 -16.84
N SER A 41 -1.33 28.82 -17.83
CA SER A 41 -1.58 30.08 -18.55
C SER A 41 -2.14 31.18 -17.65
N TYR A 42 -2.96 30.82 -16.65
CA TYR A 42 -3.63 31.78 -15.77
C TYR A 42 -2.80 32.20 -14.54
N HIS A 43 -2.03 31.28 -13.96
CA HIS A 43 -1.26 31.53 -12.73
C HIS A 43 0.25 31.74 -12.95
N GLY A 44 0.80 31.44 -14.14
CA GLY A 44 2.21 31.68 -14.49
C GLY A 44 3.26 30.93 -13.67
N THR A 45 2.87 30.26 -12.57
CA THR A 45 3.75 29.60 -11.59
C THR A 45 3.70 28.07 -11.69
N LEU A 46 2.65 27.49 -12.27
CA LEU A 46 2.50 26.04 -12.43
C LEU A 46 3.12 25.58 -13.76
N ARG A 47 4.07 24.64 -13.70
CA ARG A 47 4.60 23.98 -14.91
C ARG A 47 3.53 23.04 -15.47
N PRO A 48 3.27 23.06 -16.79
CA PRO A 48 2.29 22.16 -17.39
C PRO A 48 2.77 20.71 -17.29
N VAL A 49 1.84 19.78 -17.03
CA VAL A 49 2.13 18.34 -17.05
C VAL A 49 2.65 17.96 -18.44
N SER A 50 3.76 17.23 -18.50
CA SER A 50 4.28 16.76 -19.78
C SER A 50 3.34 15.70 -20.39
N PRO A 51 3.07 15.74 -21.71
CA PRO A 51 2.23 14.72 -22.37
C PRO A 51 2.72 13.29 -22.13
N TRP A 52 4.04 13.11 -22.04
CA TRP A 52 4.67 11.83 -21.72
C TRP A 52 4.29 11.30 -20.33
N ARG A 53 4.15 12.18 -19.35
CA ARG A 53 3.70 11.81 -17.99
C ARG A 53 2.24 11.38 -17.96
N CYS A 54 1.37 12.07 -18.71
CA CYS A 54 -0.03 11.66 -18.89
C CYS A 54 -0.13 10.27 -19.52
N LEU A 55 0.65 10.00 -20.57
CA LEU A 55 0.69 8.71 -21.24
C LEU A 55 1.20 7.61 -20.30
N PHE A 56 2.31 7.86 -19.59
CA PHE A 56 2.90 6.92 -18.63
C PHE A 56 1.93 6.58 -17.50
N SER A 57 1.25 7.59 -16.95
CA SER A 57 0.30 7.43 -15.83
C SER A 57 -0.92 6.60 -16.19
N VAL A 58 -1.27 6.48 -17.47
CA VAL A 58 -2.35 5.60 -17.94
C VAL A 58 -1.79 4.21 -18.27
N LEU A 59 -0.73 4.14 -19.10
CA LEU A 59 -0.24 2.87 -19.63
C LEU A 59 0.36 1.96 -18.56
N VAL A 60 1.15 2.50 -17.63
CA VAL A 60 1.87 1.66 -16.67
C VAL A 60 0.92 1.04 -15.64
N PRO A 61 0.03 1.81 -14.96
CA PRO A 61 -0.97 1.22 -14.08
C PRO A 61 -1.88 0.22 -14.80
N LEU A 62 -2.28 0.48 -16.04
CA LEU A 62 -3.08 -0.45 -16.85
C LEU A 62 -2.36 -1.78 -17.08
N ILE A 63 -1.10 -1.75 -17.53
CA ILE A 63 -0.32 -2.98 -17.75
C ILE A 63 -0.16 -3.77 -16.45
N LEU A 64 0.07 -3.06 -15.33
CA LEU A 64 0.21 -3.68 -14.02
C LEU A 64 -1.09 -4.33 -13.54
N THR A 65 -2.24 -3.67 -13.67
CA THR A 65 -3.53 -4.25 -13.24
C THR A 65 -3.97 -5.41 -14.13
N ILE A 66 -3.71 -5.35 -15.44
CA ILE A 66 -3.91 -6.49 -16.35
C ILE A 66 -3.02 -7.68 -15.94
N ARG A 67 -1.74 -7.44 -15.66
CA ARG A 67 -0.83 -8.50 -15.22
C ARG A 67 -1.20 -9.05 -13.84
N ALA A 68 -1.66 -8.20 -12.93
CA ALA A 68 -2.08 -8.55 -11.58
C ALA A 68 -3.33 -9.45 -11.57
N THR A 69 -4.32 -9.11 -12.39
CA THR A 69 -5.54 -9.92 -12.56
C THR A 69 -5.25 -11.25 -13.24
N ARG A 70 -4.38 -11.27 -14.25
CA ARG A 70 -3.94 -12.52 -14.91
C ARG A 70 -3.23 -13.46 -13.95
N ASN A 71 -2.43 -12.91 -13.05
CA ASN A 71 -1.72 -13.68 -12.03
C ASN A 71 -2.61 -14.08 -10.84
N LYS A 72 -3.91 -13.77 -10.87
CA LYS A 72 -4.87 -13.99 -9.76
C LYS A 72 -4.44 -13.34 -8.43
N SER A 73 -3.62 -12.28 -8.48
CA SER A 73 -3.22 -11.50 -7.31
C SER A 73 -4.32 -10.53 -6.87
N LEU A 74 -5.03 -9.99 -7.86
CA LEU A 74 -6.00 -8.92 -7.68
C LEU A 74 -7.36 -9.37 -8.24
N ASP A 75 -8.43 -9.08 -7.51
CA ASP A 75 -9.78 -9.26 -8.04
C ASP A 75 -10.11 -8.16 -9.06
N ARG A 76 -11.16 -8.38 -9.86
CA ARG A 76 -11.58 -7.44 -10.91
C ARG A 76 -11.93 -6.06 -10.34
N SER A 77 -12.63 -6.04 -9.20
CA SER A 77 -12.94 -4.80 -8.49
C SER A 77 -11.66 -4.17 -7.92
N GLY A 78 -10.73 -4.97 -7.41
CA GLY A 78 -9.40 -4.51 -6.99
C GLY A 78 -8.59 -3.88 -8.13
N ALA A 79 -8.72 -4.39 -9.36
CA ALA A 79 -8.04 -3.85 -10.54
C ALA A 79 -8.50 -2.45 -10.91
N MET A 80 -9.81 -2.18 -10.79
CA MET A 80 -10.36 -0.84 -10.97
C MET A 80 -9.79 0.13 -9.93
N GLY A 81 -9.80 -0.26 -8.66
CA GLY A 81 -9.21 0.55 -7.59
C GLY A 81 -7.71 0.77 -7.79
N GLY A 82 -6.97 -0.28 -8.15
CA GLY A 82 -5.52 -0.22 -8.35
C GLY A 82 -5.14 0.67 -9.53
N MET A 83 -5.96 0.68 -10.59
CA MET A 83 -5.76 1.57 -11.72
C MET A 83 -5.97 3.04 -11.34
N LEU A 84 -7.01 3.34 -10.57
CA LEU A 84 -7.29 4.71 -10.11
C LEU A 84 -6.20 5.23 -9.16
N VAL A 85 -5.81 4.41 -8.17
CA VAL A 85 -4.73 4.73 -7.23
C VAL A 85 -3.41 4.91 -7.98
N GLY A 86 -3.06 3.96 -8.85
CA GLY A 86 -1.81 4.01 -9.63
C GLY A 86 -1.75 5.20 -10.59
N PHE A 87 -2.86 5.53 -11.24
CA PHE A 87 -2.98 6.70 -12.12
C PHE A 87 -2.75 7.99 -11.34
N THR A 88 -3.43 8.16 -10.21
CA THR A 88 -3.36 9.38 -9.40
C THR A 88 -1.96 9.60 -8.83
N LEU A 89 -1.34 8.55 -8.28
CA LEU A 89 0.01 8.64 -7.73
C LEU A 89 1.06 8.92 -8.82
N SER A 90 0.93 8.30 -10.01
CA SER A 90 1.82 8.56 -11.15
C SER A 90 1.69 10.00 -11.66
N MET A 91 0.46 10.51 -11.70
CA MET A 91 0.20 11.89 -12.08
C MET A 91 0.76 12.87 -11.05
N ALA A 92 0.74 12.55 -9.75
CA ALA A 92 1.21 13.42 -8.68
C ALA A 92 2.73 13.50 -8.55
N ASN A 93 3.41 12.36 -8.44
CA ASN A 93 4.88 12.28 -8.33
C ASN A 93 5.36 10.85 -8.66
N LEU A 94 6.35 10.73 -9.55
CA LEU A 94 6.91 9.42 -9.91
C LEU A 94 7.53 8.66 -8.72
N SER A 95 7.96 9.35 -7.66
CA SER A 95 8.43 8.72 -6.42
C SER A 95 7.30 8.08 -5.59
N PHE A 96 6.08 8.63 -5.65
CA PHE A 96 4.90 7.98 -5.04
C PHE A 96 4.54 6.72 -5.79
N PHE A 97 4.58 6.78 -7.12
CA PHE A 97 4.32 5.62 -7.96
C PHE A 97 5.38 4.52 -7.79
N SER A 98 6.67 4.86 -7.69
CA SER A 98 7.72 3.86 -7.46
C SER A 98 7.56 3.15 -6.12
N ALA A 99 7.18 3.87 -5.05
CA ALA A 99 6.87 3.29 -3.76
C ALA A 99 5.64 2.35 -3.82
N LEU A 100 4.56 2.76 -4.49
CA LEU A 100 3.38 1.92 -4.72
C LEU A 100 3.73 0.66 -5.52
N LEU A 101 4.54 0.80 -6.57
CA LEU A 101 4.99 -0.32 -7.38
C LEU A 101 5.83 -1.29 -6.57
N ALA A 102 6.76 -0.79 -5.76
CA ALA A 102 7.58 -1.61 -4.86
C ALA A 102 6.71 -2.36 -3.84
N PHE A 103 5.72 -1.68 -3.25
CA PHE A 103 4.73 -2.32 -2.39
C PHE A 103 4.03 -3.48 -3.09
N PHE A 104 3.45 -3.23 -4.28
CA PHE A 104 2.70 -4.25 -5.01
C PHE A 104 3.57 -5.44 -5.42
N VAL A 105 4.77 -5.19 -5.96
CA VAL A 105 5.67 -6.26 -6.43
C VAL A 105 6.19 -7.11 -5.27
N THR A 106 6.59 -6.48 -4.16
CA THR A 106 7.15 -7.19 -3.01
C THR A 106 6.09 -8.01 -2.28
N THR A 107 4.93 -7.42 -2.00
CA THR A 107 3.83 -8.12 -1.32
C THR A 107 3.27 -9.25 -2.16
N TYR A 108 3.13 -9.09 -3.48
CA TYR A 108 2.74 -10.18 -4.38
C TYR A 108 3.73 -11.35 -4.34
N LYS A 109 5.05 -11.05 -4.39
CA LYS A 109 6.08 -12.10 -4.32
C LYS A 109 6.05 -12.84 -2.99
N LEU A 110 5.91 -12.11 -1.88
CA LEU A 110 5.84 -12.69 -0.54
C LEU A 110 4.57 -13.53 -0.36
N ALA A 111 3.42 -13.04 -0.80
CA ALA A 111 2.16 -13.77 -0.76
C ALA A 111 2.21 -15.07 -1.57
N ARG A 112 2.85 -15.02 -2.75
CA ARG A 112 3.07 -16.23 -3.55
C ARG A 112 4.02 -17.21 -2.87
N TRP A 113 5.08 -16.70 -2.25
CA TRP A 113 6.04 -17.55 -1.53
C TRP A 113 5.40 -18.23 -0.33
N LYS A 114 4.64 -17.50 0.50
CA LYS A 114 3.85 -18.10 1.59
C LYS A 114 2.86 -19.13 1.06
N ALA A 115 2.13 -18.81 -0.01
CA ALA A 115 1.17 -19.75 -0.61
C ALA A 115 1.84 -21.04 -1.12
N GLU A 116 3.07 -20.97 -1.64
CA GLU A 116 3.82 -22.14 -2.06
C GLU A 116 4.24 -23.02 -0.88
N VAL A 117 4.73 -22.39 0.20
CA VAL A 117 5.11 -23.11 1.42
C VAL A 117 3.89 -23.72 2.10
N SER A 118 2.80 -22.95 2.26
CA SER A 118 1.57 -23.42 2.89
C SER A 118 0.89 -24.55 2.12
N LYS A 119 0.98 -24.60 0.79
CA LYS A 119 0.44 -25.73 0.01
C LYS A 119 1.16 -27.06 0.24
N GLN A 120 2.43 -27.02 0.63
CA GLN A 120 3.16 -28.24 0.98
C GLN A 120 2.67 -28.83 2.30
N THR A 121 2.08 -28.00 3.17
CA THR A 121 1.60 -28.39 4.50
C THR A 121 0.09 -28.63 4.51
N ASP A 122 -0.69 -27.79 3.82
CA ASP A 122 -2.15 -27.84 3.76
C ASP A 122 -2.65 -27.81 2.32
N ALA A 123 -3.14 -28.95 1.85
CA ALA A 123 -3.64 -29.14 0.47
C ALA A 123 -4.86 -28.25 0.13
N GLU A 124 -5.55 -27.68 1.13
CA GLU A 124 -6.75 -26.86 0.95
C GLU A 124 -6.47 -25.34 0.96
N TYR A 125 -5.21 -24.91 1.04
CA TYR A 125 -4.86 -23.48 1.11
C TYR A 125 -5.33 -22.70 -0.13
N LYS A 126 -6.39 -21.90 0.04
CA LYS A 126 -6.86 -20.94 -0.97
C LYS A 126 -6.03 -19.66 -0.87
N GLY A 127 -5.22 -19.41 -1.90
CA GLY A 127 -4.46 -18.16 -2.00
C GLY A 127 -5.37 -16.92 -1.90
N SER A 128 -4.91 -15.93 -1.15
CA SER A 128 -5.61 -14.65 -0.94
C SER A 128 -5.56 -13.78 -2.21
N ARG A 129 -6.67 -13.10 -2.52
CA ARG A 129 -6.78 -12.10 -3.59
C ARG A 129 -7.12 -10.76 -2.99
N MET A 130 -6.51 -9.69 -3.49
CA MET A 130 -6.83 -8.34 -3.05
C MET A 130 -8.12 -7.84 -3.72
N GLY A 131 -9.14 -7.61 -2.90
CA GLY A 131 -10.41 -6.99 -3.31
C GLY A 131 -10.35 -5.46 -3.33
N LEU A 132 -11.36 -4.81 -3.90
CA LEU A 132 -11.47 -3.35 -3.99
C LEU A 132 -11.35 -2.64 -2.63
N LEU A 133 -12.01 -3.17 -1.59
CA LEU A 133 -11.99 -2.58 -0.25
C LEU A 133 -10.55 -2.54 0.31
N GLN A 134 -9.79 -3.61 0.11
CA GLN A 134 -8.40 -3.68 0.57
C GLN A 134 -7.52 -2.68 -0.19
N VAL A 135 -7.71 -2.56 -1.51
CA VAL A 135 -7.01 -1.57 -2.33
C VAL A 135 -7.35 -0.14 -1.87
N PHE A 136 -8.60 0.12 -1.52
CA PHE A 136 -9.03 1.42 -1.00
C PHE A 136 -8.46 1.69 0.40
N CYS A 137 -8.45 0.72 1.31
CA CYS A 137 -7.90 0.93 2.65
C CYS A 137 -6.39 1.15 2.65
N ILE A 138 -5.66 0.57 1.71
CA ILE A 138 -4.22 0.73 1.57
C ILE A 138 -3.87 1.97 0.74
N GLY A 139 -4.57 2.18 -0.38
CA GLY A 139 -4.27 3.21 -1.37
C GLY A 139 -5.07 4.51 -1.24
N GLY A 140 -6.15 4.52 -0.46
CA GLY A 140 -7.06 5.66 -0.32
C GLY A 140 -6.39 6.89 0.26
N ILE A 141 -5.76 6.77 1.44
CA ILE A 141 -5.03 7.87 2.08
C ILE A 141 -3.87 8.37 1.20
N PRO A 142 -3.01 7.50 0.63
CA PRO A 142 -2.02 7.93 -0.36
C PRO A 142 -2.62 8.67 -1.56
N THR A 143 -3.77 8.26 -2.06
CA THR A 143 -4.44 8.89 -3.21
C THR A 143 -4.94 10.29 -2.86
N GLU A 144 -5.56 10.44 -1.69
CA GLU A 144 -6.03 11.73 -1.19
C GLU A 144 -4.86 12.70 -0.97
N LEU A 145 -3.79 12.25 -0.32
CA LEU A 145 -2.57 13.05 -0.13
C LEU A 145 -1.89 13.41 -1.46
N ALA A 146 -1.92 12.51 -2.45
CA ALA A 146 -1.41 12.79 -3.79
C ALA A 146 -2.22 13.88 -4.50
N LEU A 147 -3.55 13.89 -4.34
CA LEU A 147 -4.39 14.96 -4.89
C LEU A 147 -4.11 16.31 -4.21
N PHE A 148 -3.97 16.32 -2.88
CA PHE A 148 -3.58 17.54 -2.16
C PHE A 148 -2.21 18.06 -2.61
N TYR A 149 -1.22 17.17 -2.77
CA TYR A 149 0.09 17.53 -3.31
C TYR A 149 0.00 18.19 -4.70
N MET A 150 -0.84 17.62 -5.57
CA MET A 150 -1.07 18.17 -6.92
C MET A 150 -1.73 19.55 -6.91
N ILE A 151 -2.62 19.82 -5.97
CA ILE A 151 -3.31 21.12 -5.85
C ILE A 151 -2.36 22.19 -5.30
N GLU A 152 -1.58 21.87 -4.27
CA GLU A 152 -0.73 22.86 -3.60
C GLU A 152 0.60 23.12 -4.33
N THR A 153 1.30 22.05 -4.73
CA THR A 153 2.66 22.14 -5.27
C THR A 153 2.68 21.97 -6.79
N GLY A 154 1.64 21.36 -7.33
CA GLY A 154 1.63 20.89 -8.71
C GLY A 154 2.36 19.56 -8.89
N PRO A 155 2.15 18.90 -10.03
CA PRO A 155 2.80 17.64 -10.36
C PRO A 155 4.29 17.86 -10.66
N ARG A 156 5.13 17.63 -9.64
CA ARG A 156 6.59 17.77 -9.71
C ARG A 156 7.29 16.82 -8.75
N GLU A 157 8.46 16.39 -9.17
CA GLU A 157 9.47 15.65 -8.43
C GLU A 157 10.32 16.66 -7.65
N ALA A 158 9.85 17.03 -6.47
CA ALA A 158 10.56 17.92 -5.56
C ALA A 158 11.42 17.10 -4.57
N PRO A 159 12.65 17.53 -4.26
CA PRO A 159 13.44 16.95 -3.19
C PRO A 159 12.78 17.25 -1.83
N LEU A 160 12.98 16.35 -0.86
CA LEU A 160 12.47 16.52 0.50
C LEU A 160 13.32 17.56 1.22
N ASP A 161 12.72 18.71 1.51
CA ASP A 161 13.31 19.81 2.25
C ASP A 161 12.26 20.47 3.14
N PHE A 162 12.48 20.41 4.45
CA PHE A 162 11.59 21.03 5.44
C PHE A 162 11.80 22.54 5.56
N VAL A 163 12.96 23.07 5.14
CA VAL A 163 13.30 24.50 5.25
C VAL A 163 12.65 25.29 4.11
N GLY A 164 12.83 24.82 2.87
CA GLY A 164 12.26 25.49 1.70
C GLY A 164 10.80 25.12 1.41
N GLN A 165 10.40 23.87 1.64
CA GLN A 165 9.08 23.35 1.24
C GLN A 165 8.45 22.44 2.31
N TYR A 166 8.16 23.02 3.48
CA TYR A 166 7.59 22.31 4.62
C TYR A 166 6.36 21.47 4.25
N THR A 167 5.34 22.07 3.66
CA THR A 167 4.06 21.38 3.38
C THR A 167 4.21 20.26 2.36
N ALA A 168 4.98 20.49 1.28
CA ALA A 168 5.23 19.48 0.26
C ALA A 168 5.98 18.27 0.83
N THR A 169 7.03 18.52 1.62
CA THR A 169 7.80 17.47 2.30
C THR A 169 6.94 16.70 3.30
N TRP A 170 6.10 17.39 4.07
CA TRP A 170 5.18 16.77 5.00
C TRP A 170 4.20 15.84 4.30
N ILE A 171 3.59 16.26 3.18
CA ILE A 171 2.67 15.43 2.38
C ILE A 171 3.41 14.23 1.78
N CYS A 172 4.61 14.42 1.22
CA CYS A 172 5.43 13.34 0.66
C CYS A 172 5.72 12.25 1.71
N LEU A 173 6.15 12.65 2.91
CA LEU A 173 6.45 11.74 4.01
C LEU A 173 5.18 11.11 4.58
N SER A 174 4.06 11.84 4.63
CA SER A 174 2.76 11.29 5.03
C SER A 174 2.33 10.14 4.13
N LEU A 175 2.44 10.35 2.81
CA LEU A 175 2.09 9.37 1.79
C LEU A 175 3.00 8.15 1.86
N LEU A 176 4.32 8.37 1.91
CA LEU A 176 5.29 7.29 2.05
C LEU A 176 5.07 6.51 3.36
N GLY A 177 4.77 7.20 4.46
CA GLY A 177 4.49 6.60 5.76
C GLY A 177 3.26 5.71 5.73
N ALA A 178 2.16 6.15 5.12
CA ALA A 178 0.94 5.36 4.95
C ALA A 178 1.19 4.07 4.14
N LEU A 179 1.92 4.19 3.03
CA LEU A 179 2.30 3.03 2.20
C LEU A 179 3.27 2.10 2.95
N ALA A 180 4.26 2.66 3.63
CA ALA A 180 5.25 1.90 4.40
C ALA A 180 4.62 1.16 5.58
N CYS A 181 3.66 1.77 6.28
CA CYS A 181 2.84 1.12 7.31
C CYS A 181 2.13 -0.12 6.74
N SER A 182 1.45 0.05 5.61
CA SER A 182 0.75 -1.06 4.93
C SER A 182 1.71 -2.14 4.43
N ALA A 183 2.89 -1.74 3.94
CA ALA A 183 3.95 -2.66 3.54
C ALA A 183 4.51 -3.44 4.71
N GLY A 184 4.78 -2.76 5.83
CA GLY A 184 5.30 -3.38 7.04
C GLY A 184 4.33 -4.42 7.62
N ASN A 185 3.03 -4.13 7.57
CA ASN A 185 1.97 -5.06 7.93
C ASN A 185 1.98 -6.31 7.05
N ALA A 186 1.99 -6.12 5.72
CA ALA A 186 2.00 -7.22 4.77
C ALA A 186 3.28 -8.07 4.90
N TRP A 187 4.44 -7.44 5.04
CA TRP A 187 5.69 -8.17 5.21
C TRP A 187 5.69 -8.98 6.51
N ALA A 188 5.23 -8.42 7.63
CA ALA A 188 5.11 -9.18 8.87
C ALA A 188 4.17 -10.39 8.75
N SER A 189 3.01 -10.22 8.11
CA SER A 189 2.00 -11.30 7.99
C SER A 189 2.38 -12.37 6.97
N GLU A 190 3.20 -12.04 5.98
CA GLU A 190 3.67 -12.98 4.97
C GLU A 190 4.97 -13.68 5.36
N VAL A 191 5.92 -12.95 5.94
CA VAL A 191 7.24 -13.47 6.34
C VAL A 191 7.20 -14.11 7.73
N GLY A 192 6.50 -13.49 8.68
CA GLY A 192 6.47 -13.92 10.07
C GLY A 192 6.06 -15.39 10.23
N PRO A 193 4.92 -15.84 9.68
CA PRO A 193 4.48 -17.23 9.83
C PRO A 193 5.41 -18.26 9.17
N VAL A 194 6.13 -17.88 8.11
CA VAL A 194 6.96 -18.82 7.32
C VAL A 194 8.36 -18.95 7.91
N LEU A 195 8.95 -17.85 8.40
CA LEU A 195 10.34 -17.81 8.91
C LEU A 195 10.45 -17.84 10.44
N SER A 196 9.36 -17.58 11.17
CA SER A 196 9.41 -17.59 12.65
C SER A 196 9.34 -19.02 13.18
N ALA A 197 10.45 -19.50 13.73
CA ALA A 197 10.48 -20.74 14.52
C ALA A 197 9.87 -20.56 15.92
N THR A 198 9.79 -19.33 16.42
CA THR A 198 9.23 -19.00 17.73
C THR A 198 7.73 -18.74 17.66
N PRO A 199 6.94 -19.18 18.65
CA PRO A 199 5.51 -18.88 18.71
C PRO A 199 5.28 -17.36 18.82
N PRO A 200 4.26 -16.81 18.15
CA PRO A 200 3.94 -15.39 18.24
C PRO A 200 3.51 -15.02 19.66
N ARG A 201 3.84 -13.80 20.08
CA ARG A 201 3.45 -13.26 21.39
C ARG A 201 2.45 -12.12 21.22
N LEU A 202 1.41 -12.09 22.02
CA LEU A 202 0.41 -11.03 21.96
C LEU A 202 1.03 -9.70 22.43
N ILE A 203 0.93 -8.63 21.64
CA ILE A 203 1.58 -7.35 21.95
C ILE A 203 1.11 -6.71 23.27
N THR A 204 -0.10 -7.01 23.74
CA THR A 204 -0.67 -6.42 24.96
C THR A 204 -0.34 -7.19 26.23
N SER A 205 -0.27 -8.52 26.16
CA SER A 205 -0.09 -9.40 27.33
C SER A 205 1.25 -10.13 27.36
N TRP A 206 2.01 -10.08 26.25
CA TRP A 206 3.26 -10.80 26.02
C TRP A 206 3.16 -12.33 26.17
N LYS A 207 1.94 -12.89 26.19
CA LYS A 207 1.70 -14.32 26.23
C LYS A 207 1.83 -14.94 24.84
N GLU A 208 2.31 -16.16 24.80
CA GLU A 208 2.38 -16.95 23.56
C GLU A 208 0.97 -17.31 23.09
N VAL A 209 0.73 -17.09 21.79
CA VAL A 209 -0.56 -17.31 21.12
C VAL A 209 -0.34 -18.14 19.86
N PRO A 210 -1.36 -18.87 19.39
CA PRO A 210 -1.25 -19.63 18.15
C PRO A 210 -1.02 -18.70 16.94
N VAL A 211 -0.33 -19.23 15.92
CA VAL A 211 -0.08 -18.52 14.66
C VAL A 211 -1.42 -18.14 14.01
N GLY A 212 -1.51 -16.90 13.52
CA GLY A 212 -2.76 -16.34 12.98
C GLY A 212 -3.58 -15.52 13.97
N THR A 213 -3.19 -15.43 15.25
CA THR A 213 -3.84 -14.55 16.23
C THR A 213 -3.61 -13.07 15.89
N HIS A 214 -4.70 -12.29 15.81
CA HIS A 214 -4.62 -10.84 15.62
C HIS A 214 -3.83 -10.20 16.77
N GLY A 215 -2.83 -9.38 16.43
CA GLY A 215 -1.96 -8.74 17.41
C GLY A 215 -0.85 -9.63 17.98
N GLY A 216 -0.65 -10.83 17.43
CA GLY A 216 0.54 -11.63 17.64
C GLY A 216 1.73 -11.06 16.89
N VAL A 217 2.83 -10.79 17.59
CA VAL A 217 4.08 -10.29 17.03
C VAL A 217 5.21 -11.31 17.21
N THR A 218 6.10 -11.39 16.23
CA THR A 218 7.34 -12.18 16.29
C THR A 218 8.53 -11.27 15.99
N PRO A 219 9.73 -11.55 16.53
CA PRO A 219 10.93 -10.77 16.21
C PRO A 219 11.22 -10.75 14.70
N VAL A 220 11.03 -11.90 14.03
CA VAL A 220 11.18 -12.03 12.58
C VAL A 220 10.15 -11.18 11.83
N GLY A 221 8.89 -11.16 12.29
CA GLY A 221 7.84 -10.33 11.72
C GLY A 221 8.14 -8.84 11.86
N LEU A 222 8.65 -8.39 13.02
CA LEU A 222 9.04 -6.99 13.23
C LEU A 222 10.22 -6.58 12.36
N ALA A 223 11.23 -7.44 12.22
CA ALA A 223 12.35 -7.21 11.30
C ALA A 223 11.85 -7.14 9.85
N ALA A 224 10.94 -8.04 9.45
CA ALA A 224 10.31 -8.00 8.14
C ALA A 224 9.49 -6.72 7.92
N SER A 225 8.78 -6.21 8.94
CA SER A 225 8.07 -4.94 8.84
C SER A 225 9.00 -3.77 8.57
N PHE A 226 10.11 -3.70 9.29
CA PHE A 226 11.13 -2.67 9.10
C PHE A 226 11.73 -2.75 7.69
N LEU A 227 12.13 -3.94 7.25
CA LEU A 227 12.66 -4.15 5.89
C LEU A 227 11.63 -3.82 4.82
N GLY A 228 10.37 -4.19 5.02
CA GLY A 228 9.27 -3.85 4.11
C GLY A 228 9.15 -2.34 3.92
N GLY A 229 9.05 -1.57 5.01
CA GLY A 229 9.04 -0.11 4.94
C GLY A 229 10.31 0.47 4.30
N MET A 230 11.48 -0.09 4.61
CA MET A 230 12.76 0.34 4.04
C MET A 230 12.81 0.11 2.53
N THR A 231 12.24 -0.98 2.00
CA THR A 231 12.18 -1.21 0.55
C THR A 231 11.39 -0.14 -0.20
N LEU A 232 10.30 0.37 0.39
CA LEU A 232 9.55 1.49 -0.19
C LEU A 232 10.37 2.78 -0.12
N GLY A 233 11.05 3.02 0.99
CA GLY A 233 11.96 4.17 1.13
C GLY A 233 13.08 4.15 0.10
N VAL A 234 13.68 2.98 -0.18
CA VAL A 234 14.68 2.81 -1.26
C VAL A 234 14.06 3.07 -2.63
N ALA A 235 12.88 2.54 -2.91
CA ALA A 235 12.20 2.78 -4.19
C ALA A 235 11.86 4.26 -4.40
N TYR A 236 11.51 4.97 -3.32
CA TYR A 236 11.30 6.41 -3.33
C TYR A 236 12.61 7.15 -3.58
N PHE A 237 13.67 6.83 -2.82
CA PHE A 237 14.99 7.44 -2.93
C PHE A 237 15.61 7.27 -4.32
N VAL A 238 15.56 6.06 -4.90
CA VAL A 238 16.06 5.80 -6.26
C VAL A 238 15.28 6.60 -7.30
N SER A 239 13.96 6.71 -7.14
CA SER A 239 13.14 7.53 -8.03
C SER A 239 13.51 9.01 -7.94
N GLN A 240 13.75 9.52 -6.74
CA GLN A 240 14.26 10.87 -6.53
C GLN A 240 15.59 11.06 -7.25
N LEU A 241 16.56 10.16 -7.07
CA LEU A 241 17.87 10.24 -7.75
C LEU A 241 17.78 10.26 -9.29
N LEU A 242 16.78 9.59 -9.87
CA LEU A 242 16.62 9.48 -11.32
C LEU A 242 15.84 10.64 -11.94
N PHE A 243 14.88 11.22 -11.21
CA PHE A 243 13.89 12.14 -11.78
C PHE A 243 13.82 13.51 -11.09
N ALA A 244 14.33 13.66 -9.86
CA ALA A 244 14.34 14.95 -9.18
C ALA A 244 15.45 15.84 -9.74
N SER A 245 15.08 17.09 -10.03
CA SER A 245 16.04 18.13 -10.39
C SER A 245 16.61 18.78 -9.12
N ASP A 246 17.82 19.32 -9.18
CA ASP A 246 18.43 20.14 -8.11
C ASP A 246 18.80 19.39 -6.80
N LEU A 247 18.95 18.07 -6.83
CA LEU A 247 19.40 17.25 -5.69
C LEU A 247 20.72 17.70 -5.05
N ASN A 248 21.62 18.29 -5.85
CA ASN A 248 22.93 18.78 -5.37
C ASN A 248 22.82 20.01 -4.46
N LEU A 249 21.66 20.69 -4.46
CA LEU A 249 21.37 21.87 -3.63
C LEU A 249 20.42 21.55 -2.48
N ALA A 250 19.95 20.30 -2.38
CA ALA A 250 18.95 19.88 -1.40
C ALA A 250 19.55 19.00 -0.31
N ALA A 251 18.87 18.96 0.84
CA ALA A 251 19.26 18.14 1.99
C ALA A 251 19.51 16.68 1.59
N PRO A 252 20.39 15.95 2.31
CA PRO A 252 20.62 14.54 2.05
C PRO A 252 19.30 13.77 2.05
N GLN A 253 18.96 13.12 0.94
CA GLN A 253 17.67 12.44 0.77
C GLN A 253 17.65 11.01 1.36
N TRP A 254 18.81 10.47 1.76
CA TRP A 254 18.91 9.12 2.34
C TRP A 254 18.05 8.85 3.60
N PRO A 255 17.70 9.84 4.47
CA PRO A 255 16.84 9.61 5.63
C PRO A 255 15.45 9.08 5.26
N VAL A 256 14.99 9.30 4.02
CA VAL A 256 13.72 8.75 3.51
C VAL A 256 13.67 7.22 3.60
N VAL A 257 14.83 6.56 3.47
CA VAL A 257 14.95 5.10 3.58
C VAL A 257 14.70 4.64 5.02
N MET A 258 15.35 5.32 5.97
CA MET A 258 15.18 5.04 7.40
C MET A 258 13.77 5.40 7.87
N TYR A 259 13.23 6.52 7.40
CA TYR A 259 11.86 6.94 7.64
C TYR A 259 10.86 5.87 7.20
N GLY A 260 11.02 5.33 5.97
CA GLY A 260 10.20 4.23 5.47
C GLY A 260 10.27 3.01 6.39
N GLY A 261 11.47 2.60 6.82
CA GLY A 261 11.65 1.48 7.73
C GLY A 261 11.00 1.67 9.08
N VAL A 262 11.19 2.84 9.70
CA VAL A 262 10.56 3.20 10.98
C VAL A 262 9.04 3.23 10.82
N ALA A 263 8.50 3.85 9.78
CA ALA A 263 7.07 3.89 9.52
C ALA A 263 6.45 2.50 9.33
N GLY A 264 7.16 1.59 8.66
CA GLY A 264 6.75 0.19 8.53
C GLY A 264 6.71 -0.55 9.86
N LEU A 265 7.74 -0.35 10.71
CA LEU A 265 7.82 -0.98 12.03
C LEU A 265 6.77 -0.41 13.00
N THR A 266 6.66 0.91 13.12
CA THR A 266 5.67 1.55 14.00
C THR A 266 4.26 1.25 13.53
N GLY A 267 4.04 1.24 12.20
CA GLY A 267 2.77 0.85 11.59
C GLY A 267 2.34 -0.56 11.98
N SER A 268 3.26 -1.52 11.96
CA SER A 268 2.94 -2.91 12.34
C SER A 268 2.72 -3.12 13.82
N LEU A 269 3.40 -2.36 14.67
CA LEU A 269 3.12 -2.32 16.11
C LEU A 269 1.74 -1.72 16.39
N LEU A 270 1.40 -0.59 15.77
CA LEU A 270 0.08 0.04 15.88
C LEU A 270 -1.03 -0.89 15.40
N ARG A 271 -0.85 -1.53 14.24
CA ARG A 271 -1.80 -2.51 13.70
C ARG A 271 -1.99 -3.69 14.62
N SER A 272 -0.91 -4.22 15.19
CA SER A 272 -0.94 -5.32 16.14
C SER A 272 -1.64 -4.92 17.44
N TYR A 273 -1.40 -3.71 17.93
CA TYR A 273 -2.06 -3.17 19.12
C TYR A 273 -3.58 -3.03 18.92
N LEU A 274 -3.99 -2.45 17.79
CA LEU A 274 -5.40 -2.38 17.39
C LEU A 274 -6.01 -3.78 17.23
N GLY A 275 -5.25 -4.72 16.65
CA GLY A 275 -5.67 -6.12 16.51
C GLY A 275 -5.96 -6.78 17.86
N ALA A 276 -5.01 -6.71 18.80
CA ALA A 276 -5.16 -7.34 20.12
C ALA A 276 -6.31 -6.75 20.96
N ARG A 277 -6.67 -5.49 20.75
CA ARG A 277 -7.75 -4.80 21.50
C ARG A 277 -9.11 -4.89 20.82
N ALA A 278 -9.16 -4.70 19.51
CA ALA A 278 -10.37 -4.36 18.80
C ALA A 278 -10.73 -5.35 17.67
N GLN A 279 -9.96 -6.43 17.49
CA GLN A 279 -10.31 -7.51 16.57
C GLN A 279 -10.47 -8.82 17.32
N TYR A 280 -11.55 -9.56 17.05
CA TYR A 280 -11.76 -10.86 17.67
C TYR A 280 -10.79 -11.92 17.08
N SER A 281 -10.19 -12.72 17.95
CA SER A 281 -9.51 -13.96 17.59
C SER A 281 -9.99 -15.09 18.49
N GLY A 282 -10.55 -16.14 17.90
CA GLY A 282 -10.91 -17.38 18.57
C GLY A 282 -10.15 -18.56 17.96
N TYR A 283 -9.80 -19.54 18.77
CA TYR A 283 -9.24 -20.81 18.30
C TYR A 283 -10.39 -21.80 18.09
N ASP A 284 -10.62 -22.27 16.87
CA ASP A 284 -11.60 -23.33 16.63
C ASP A 284 -10.98 -24.69 16.92
N VAL A 285 -11.53 -25.39 17.90
CA VAL A 285 -11.04 -26.71 18.34
C VAL A 285 -11.28 -27.79 17.27
N LYS A 286 -12.22 -27.57 16.34
CA LYS A 286 -12.54 -28.54 15.28
C LYS A 286 -11.61 -28.45 14.08
N THR A 287 -11.24 -27.24 13.67
CA THR A 287 -10.34 -27.04 12.51
C THR A 287 -8.88 -26.93 12.93
N GLY A 288 -8.60 -26.63 14.21
CA GLY A 288 -7.24 -26.39 14.69
C GLY A 288 -6.69 -25.02 14.25
N GLU A 289 -7.54 -24.15 13.73
CA GLU A 289 -7.15 -22.85 13.18
C GLU A 289 -7.67 -21.68 14.02
N VAL A 290 -6.98 -20.54 13.91
CA VAL A 290 -7.46 -19.28 14.49
C VAL A 290 -8.48 -18.66 13.53
N VAL A 291 -9.70 -18.47 14.03
CA VAL A 291 -10.81 -17.85 13.29
C VAL A 291 -11.14 -16.46 13.83
N SER A 292 -11.64 -15.61 12.94
CA SER A 292 -12.03 -14.22 13.21
C SER A 292 -13.49 -14.03 13.60
N TYR A 293 -14.28 -15.11 13.67
CA TYR A 293 -15.71 -15.08 14.00
C TYR A 293 -16.02 -15.88 15.27
N GLU A 294 -17.07 -15.46 15.97
CA GLU A 294 -17.60 -16.18 17.13
C GLU A 294 -18.46 -17.36 16.66
N SER A 295 -18.07 -18.57 17.05
CA SER A 295 -18.88 -19.78 16.87
C SER A 295 -18.85 -20.63 18.14
N ARG A 296 -19.83 -21.54 18.29
CA ARG A 296 -19.99 -22.40 19.48
C ARG A 296 -18.77 -23.31 19.74
N THR A 297 -17.92 -23.52 18.73
CA THR A 297 -16.72 -24.36 18.80
C THR A 297 -15.44 -23.57 19.05
N THR A 298 -15.53 -22.23 19.07
CA THR A 298 -14.38 -21.34 19.16
C THR A 298 -14.09 -20.95 20.60
N LYS A 299 -12.85 -21.14 21.05
CA LYS A 299 -12.34 -20.62 22.32
C LYS A 299 -11.72 -19.26 22.09
N ARG A 300 -12.28 -18.21 22.70
CA ARG A 300 -11.77 -16.85 22.58
C ARG A 300 -10.33 -16.74 23.08
N ILE A 301 -9.45 -16.14 22.26
CA ILE A 301 -8.06 -15.84 22.60
C ILE A 301 -7.92 -14.35 22.96
N SER A 302 -8.35 -13.44 22.08
CA SER A 302 -8.14 -11.99 22.28
C SER A 302 -9.15 -11.10 21.55
N GLY A 303 -9.15 -9.82 21.95
CA GLY A 303 -9.91 -8.71 21.37
C GLY A 303 -11.43 -8.81 21.46
N LYS A 304 -12.12 -7.83 20.87
CA LYS A 304 -13.57 -7.72 20.74
C LYS A 304 -13.90 -7.57 19.25
N PRO A 305 -15.07 -8.00 18.76
CA PRO A 305 -15.46 -7.84 17.36
C PRO A 305 -15.91 -6.39 17.08
N ILE A 306 -14.99 -5.41 17.20
CA ILE A 306 -15.28 -3.98 17.01
C ILE A 306 -14.78 -3.50 15.63
N LEU A 307 -13.59 -3.94 15.21
CA LEU A 307 -12.99 -3.56 13.92
C LEU A 307 -12.76 -4.77 13.01
N GLU A 308 -13.00 -4.54 11.72
CA GLU A 308 -12.60 -5.43 10.63
C GLU A 308 -11.13 -5.19 10.23
N ASP A 309 -10.53 -6.18 9.57
CA ASP A 309 -9.10 -6.13 9.18
C ASP A 309 -8.72 -4.92 8.33
N ASN A 310 -9.54 -4.64 7.31
CA ASN A 310 -9.35 -3.51 6.41
C ASN A 310 -9.45 -2.16 7.16
N SER A 311 -10.42 -2.03 8.07
CA SER A 311 -10.66 -0.81 8.84
C SER A 311 -9.51 -0.49 9.80
N ALA A 312 -8.95 -1.49 10.45
CA ALA A 312 -7.82 -1.30 11.36
C ALA A 312 -6.51 -1.03 10.60
N SER A 313 -6.35 -1.55 9.38
CA SER A 313 -5.25 -1.16 8.48
C SER A 313 -5.35 0.31 8.10
N LEU A 314 -6.54 0.76 7.66
CA LEU A 314 -6.81 2.15 7.33
C LEU A 314 -6.50 3.09 8.50
N PHE A 315 -6.99 2.76 9.70
CA PHE A 315 -6.74 3.57 10.91
C PHE A 315 -5.25 3.68 11.25
N SER A 316 -4.51 2.57 11.16
CA SER A 316 -3.06 2.59 11.39
C SER A 316 -2.32 3.46 10.37
N ALA A 317 -2.72 3.40 9.09
CA ALA A 317 -2.13 4.22 8.04
C ALA A 317 -2.40 5.72 8.24
N ILE A 318 -3.62 6.10 8.66
CA ILE A 318 -3.98 7.49 8.97
C ILE A 318 -3.11 8.03 10.12
N LEU A 319 -2.99 7.27 11.21
CA LEU A 319 -2.19 7.68 12.37
C LEU A 319 -0.71 7.86 12.01
N ILE A 320 -0.14 6.94 11.23
CA ILE A 320 1.24 7.04 10.77
C ILE A 320 1.43 8.24 9.83
N ALA A 321 0.51 8.43 8.87
CA ALA A 321 0.55 9.54 7.93
C ALA A 321 0.52 10.89 8.66
N TRP A 322 -0.21 11.01 9.75
CA TRP A 322 -0.33 12.27 10.48
C TRP A 322 0.81 12.52 11.48
N LEU A 323 1.20 11.52 12.26
CA LEU A 323 2.15 11.71 13.37
C LEU A 323 3.62 11.70 12.93
N LEU A 324 3.98 10.79 12.03
CA LEU A 324 5.38 10.47 11.75
C LEU A 324 6.12 11.56 10.96
N PRO A 325 5.51 12.27 10.00
CA PRO A 325 6.16 13.41 9.35
C PRO A 325 6.47 14.55 10.32
N GLY A 326 5.59 14.80 11.29
CA GLY A 326 5.82 15.81 12.34
C GLY A 326 7.01 15.46 13.24
N MET A 327 7.19 14.17 13.54
CA MET A 327 8.38 13.70 14.25
C MET A 327 9.64 13.78 13.37
N ALA A 328 9.53 13.42 12.08
CA ALA A 328 10.63 13.44 11.14
C ALA A 328 11.20 14.84 10.91
N TRP A 329 10.37 15.87 10.99
CA TRP A 329 10.81 17.26 10.90
C TRP A 329 11.93 17.59 11.90
N GLY A 330 11.85 17.12 13.14
CA GLY A 330 12.88 17.39 14.16
C GLY A 330 14.21 16.65 13.97
N PHE A 331 14.26 15.66 13.08
CA PHE A 331 15.45 14.83 12.83
C PHE A 331 15.96 14.92 11.39
N TRP A 332 15.28 15.70 10.53
CA TRP A 332 15.66 15.80 9.13
C TRP A 332 16.94 16.61 9.01
N PRO A 333 17.93 16.16 8.21
CA PRO A 333 19.13 16.94 8.00
C PRO A 333 18.77 18.25 7.30
N GLU A 334 19.25 19.35 7.85
CA GLU A 334 19.17 20.68 7.25
C GLU A 334 20.43 20.91 6.39
N LEU A 335 20.30 21.76 5.37
CA LEU A 335 21.40 22.17 4.49
C LEU A 335 22.00 23.50 4.96
#